data_AF-A0A210QYL4-F1
#
_entry.id   AF-A0A210QYL4-F1
#
_cell.length_a   1.000
_cell.length_b   1.000
_cell.length_c   1.000
_cell.angle_alpha   90.00
_cell.angle_beta   90.00
_cell.angle_gamma   90.00
#
_symmetry.space_group_name_H-M   'P 1'
#
loop_
_entity.id
_entity.type
_entity.pdbx_description
1 polymer ?
#
loop_
_entity_poly.entity_id
_entity_poly.type
_entity_poly.pdbx_seq_one_letter_code
_entity_poly.pdbx_strand_id
1 'polypeptide(L)'
;MTSSRESVYENKMERTVVQTKPKTSEALMEIELGNCRYVRVTPWKDSLRIDIREWENGKPTKIGVSLTLSRWLTFCDAIEELEKALRSGKIDVRCHLGGNVFATVSNGYRCVNIRQFFKPESQELTATRKGIALRLCEWNTLVEYLPSINFAIPNIDTILPCHMQPDHSSVQGALMCSECNPNGF
;
A
#
# COMPACT_ATOMS: atom_id res chain seq x y z
N MET A 1 -59.98 36.37 -42.74
CA MET A 1 -60.14 35.63 -41.47
C MET A 1 -58.78 35.07 -41.10
N THR A 2 -58.19 35.69 -40.08
CA THR A 2 -56.86 35.43 -39.52
C THR A 2 -56.87 34.17 -38.67
N SER A 3 -55.85 33.31 -38.80
CA SER A 3 -55.56 32.30 -37.79
C SER A 3 -54.05 32.06 -37.70
N SER A 4 -53.43 32.84 -36.82
CA SER A 4 -52.35 32.53 -35.89
C SER A 4 -51.50 31.26 -36.13
N ARG A 5 -50.21 31.48 -36.37
CA ARG A 5 -49.11 30.54 -36.10
C ARG A 5 -48.54 30.85 -34.72
N GLU A 6 -48.69 29.96 -33.74
CA GLU A 6 -47.89 29.96 -32.52
C GLU A 6 -47.70 28.55 -31.96
N SER A 7 -46.42 28.24 -31.65
CA SER A 7 -45.93 27.25 -30.67
C SER A 7 -46.17 25.76 -31.02
N VAL A 8 -45.30 24.79 -30.71
CA VAL A 8 -44.34 24.64 -29.62
C VAL A 8 -43.17 23.79 -30.14
N TYR A 9 -41.94 24.25 -29.91
CA TYR A 9 -40.73 23.43 -29.95
C TYR A 9 -40.73 22.50 -28.72
N GLU A 10 -40.86 21.20 -28.93
CA GLU A 10 -40.59 20.21 -27.87
C GLU A 10 -39.16 19.67 -27.96
N ASN A 11 -38.38 20.06 -26.96
CA ASN A 11 -37.03 19.61 -26.65
C ASN A 11 -36.99 18.10 -26.37
N LYS A 12 -36.07 17.39 -27.03
CA LYS A 12 -35.55 16.11 -26.54
C LYS A 12 -34.03 16.17 -26.47
N MET A 13 -33.52 16.82 -25.41
CA MET A 13 -32.14 16.64 -24.97
C MET A 13 -32.09 15.43 -24.04
N GLU A 14 -31.80 14.25 -24.59
CA GLU A 14 -31.31 13.14 -23.79
C GLU A 14 -29.90 13.48 -23.29
N ARG A 15 -29.83 13.93 -22.03
CA ARG A 15 -28.57 14.08 -21.29
C ARG A 15 -27.94 12.71 -21.13
N THR A 16 -26.93 12.42 -21.94
CA THR A 16 -26.01 11.31 -21.69
C THR A 16 -25.23 11.65 -20.42
N VAL A 17 -25.60 11.03 -19.30
CA VAL A 17 -24.84 11.10 -18.05
C VAL A 17 -23.54 10.36 -18.28
N VAL A 18 -22.50 11.10 -18.66
CA VAL A 18 -21.12 10.61 -18.60
C VAL A 18 -20.80 10.43 -17.12
N GLN A 19 -20.88 9.18 -16.64
CA GLN A 19 -20.37 8.82 -15.32
C GLN A 19 -18.85 9.04 -15.31
N THR A 20 -18.44 10.23 -14.91
CA THR A 20 -17.04 10.51 -14.58
C THR A 20 -16.71 9.71 -13.33
N LYS A 21 -15.74 8.80 -13.42
CA LYS A 21 -15.14 8.12 -12.26
C LYS A 21 -14.81 9.17 -11.18
N PRO A 22 -15.15 8.92 -9.91
CA PRO A 22 -14.90 9.88 -8.85
C PRO A 22 -13.40 10.22 -8.78
N LYS A 23 -13.12 11.52 -8.58
CA LYS A 23 -11.80 12.07 -8.28
C LYS A 23 -11.16 11.24 -7.15
N THR A 24 -9.86 10.99 -7.27
CA THR A 24 -9.00 10.45 -6.21
C THR A 24 -9.43 11.01 -4.85
N SER A 25 -9.94 10.15 -3.97
CA SER A 25 -10.27 10.53 -2.60
C SER A 25 -9.02 11.12 -1.94
N GLU A 26 -9.14 12.31 -1.36
CA GLU A 26 -8.03 12.96 -0.67
C GLU A 26 -7.46 12.03 0.42
N ALA A 27 -6.14 12.04 0.57
CA ALA A 27 -5.48 11.26 1.60
C ALA A 27 -5.89 11.77 2.99
N LEU A 28 -6.14 10.86 3.93
CA LEU A 28 -6.39 11.20 5.33
C LEU A 28 -5.15 11.80 6.00
N MET A 29 -3.97 11.39 5.52
CA MET A 29 -2.69 11.86 6.00
C MET A 29 -1.65 11.72 4.88
N GLU A 30 -0.69 12.64 4.87
CA GLU A 30 0.46 12.63 3.98
C GLU A 30 1.71 13.10 4.72
N ILE A 31 2.77 12.28 4.67
CA ILE A 31 4.10 12.60 5.22
C ILE A 31 5.11 12.57 4.08
N GLU A 32 5.91 13.62 3.95
CA GLU A 32 7.05 13.66 3.05
C GLU A 32 8.24 12.92 3.66
N LEU A 33 8.81 11.98 2.91
CA LEU A 33 10.04 11.26 3.29
C LEU A 33 11.30 11.90 2.67
N GLY A 34 11.11 12.78 1.68
CA GLY A 34 12.15 13.42 0.88
C GLY A 34 12.26 12.84 -0.53
N ASN A 35 12.94 13.57 -1.44
CA ASN A 35 13.12 13.17 -2.86
C ASN A 35 11.80 12.82 -3.56
N CYS A 36 10.76 13.63 -3.34
CA CYS A 36 9.41 13.43 -3.88
C CYS A 36 8.80 12.07 -3.51
N ARG A 37 9.18 11.49 -2.37
CA ARG A 37 8.59 10.27 -1.82
C ARG A 37 7.76 10.59 -0.61
N TYR A 38 6.64 9.89 -0.49
CA TYR A 38 5.64 10.15 0.54
C TYR A 38 5.11 8.84 1.13
N VAL A 39 4.61 8.94 2.35
CA VAL A 39 3.65 7.99 2.90
C VAL A 39 2.28 8.65 2.95
N ARG A 40 1.27 7.97 2.40
CA ARG A 40 -0.12 8.45 2.40
C ARG A 40 -1.06 7.40 2.95
N VAL A 41 -1.95 7.82 3.85
CA VAL A 41 -3.11 7.03 4.27
C VAL A 41 -4.26 7.38 3.33
N THR A 42 -4.64 6.45 2.46
CA THR A 42 -5.60 6.74 1.37
C THR A 42 -6.79 5.81 1.39
N PRO A 43 -8.01 6.31 1.15
CA PRO A 43 -9.16 5.46 0.85
C PRO A 43 -8.94 4.69 -0.45
N TRP A 44 -9.28 3.41 -0.44
CA TRP A 44 -9.23 2.52 -1.58
C TRP A 44 -10.40 1.54 -1.54
N LYS A 45 -11.40 1.79 -2.40
CA LYS A 45 -12.70 1.10 -2.34
C LYS A 45 -13.28 1.27 -0.92
N ASP A 46 -13.62 0.18 -0.25
CA ASP A 46 -14.25 0.17 1.08
C ASP A 46 -13.24 0.00 2.22
N SER A 47 -11.94 0.27 1.99
CA SER A 47 -10.89 0.12 2.99
C SER A 47 -9.81 1.20 2.85
N LEU A 48 -8.92 1.34 3.84
CA LEU A 48 -7.75 2.20 3.74
C LEU A 48 -6.52 1.43 3.28
N ARG A 49 -5.60 2.15 2.65
CA ARG A 49 -4.28 1.68 2.25
C ARG A 49 -3.20 2.65 2.70
N ILE A 50 -2.02 2.09 2.97
CA ILE A 50 -0.81 2.85 3.25
C ILE A 50 0.06 2.82 2.00
N ASP A 51 0.13 3.94 1.31
CA ASP A 51 0.92 4.11 0.10
C ASP A 51 2.29 4.68 0.44
N ILE A 52 3.35 3.90 0.23
CA ILE A 52 4.75 4.33 0.39
C ILE A 52 5.36 4.35 -1.01
N ARG A 53 5.55 5.53 -1.59
CA ARG A 53 5.75 5.64 -3.05
C ARG A 53 6.53 6.91 -3.44
N GLU A 54 6.93 6.97 -4.70
CA GLU A 54 7.51 8.16 -5.32
C GLU A 54 6.45 8.86 -6.19
N TRP A 55 6.45 10.19 -6.16
CA TRP A 55 5.54 11.05 -6.89
C TRP A 55 6.29 11.95 -7.86
N GLU A 56 5.66 12.23 -8.99
CA GLU A 56 6.20 13.11 -10.02
C GLU A 56 5.07 14.00 -10.54
N ASN A 57 5.29 15.31 -10.56
CA ASN A 57 4.30 16.29 -11.04
C ASN A 57 2.92 16.14 -10.37
N GLY A 58 2.92 15.89 -9.05
CA GLY A 58 1.70 15.68 -8.25
C GLY A 58 1.00 14.34 -8.46
N LYS A 59 1.59 13.41 -9.23
CA LYS A 59 0.99 12.10 -9.54
C LYS A 59 1.82 10.94 -8.98
N PRO A 60 1.17 9.86 -8.48
CA PRO A 60 1.88 8.67 -8.02
C PRO A 60 2.57 7.94 -9.18
N THR A 61 3.84 7.59 -9.01
CA THR A 61 4.58 6.75 -9.97
C THR A 61 4.37 5.25 -9.70
N LYS A 62 4.94 4.39 -10.55
CA LYS A 62 4.97 2.94 -10.32
C LYS A 62 5.99 2.50 -9.25
N ILE A 63 6.89 3.38 -8.82
CA ILE A 63 7.90 3.11 -7.80
C ILE A 63 7.27 3.32 -6.44
N GLY A 64 7.01 2.23 -5.73
CA GLY A 64 6.25 2.27 -4.49
C GLY A 64 5.46 1.01 -4.23
N VAL A 65 4.89 0.94 -3.04
CA VAL A 65 4.02 -0.13 -2.57
C VAL A 65 2.74 0.46 -1.97
N SER A 66 1.66 -0.30 -2.01
CA SER A 66 0.39 0.02 -1.35
C SER A 66 0.04 -1.14 -0.42
N LEU A 67 0.12 -0.91 0.89
CA LEU A 67 -0.09 -1.94 1.90
C LEU A 67 -1.55 -1.91 2.37
N THR A 68 -2.17 -3.08 2.53
CA THR A 68 -3.36 -3.21 3.40
C THR A 68 -3.00 -2.79 4.82
N LEU A 69 -3.98 -2.41 5.63
CA LEU A 69 -3.74 -2.15 7.05
C LEU A 69 -3.14 -3.37 7.79
N SER A 70 -3.56 -4.60 7.49
CA SER A 70 -2.97 -5.81 8.11
C SER A 70 -1.47 -5.99 7.78
N ARG A 71 -1.08 -5.86 6.49
CA ARG A 71 0.34 -5.82 6.07
C ARG A 71 1.11 -4.65 6.66
N TRP A 72 0.48 -3.49 6.86
CA TRP A 72 1.10 -2.34 7.51
C TRP A 72 1.41 -2.63 8.98
N LEU A 73 0.49 -3.22 9.74
CA LEU A 73 0.76 -3.63 11.11
C LEU A 73 1.86 -4.70 11.18
N THR A 74 1.85 -5.67 10.26
CA THR A 74 2.93 -6.66 10.14
C THR A 74 4.28 -5.99 9.84
N PHE A 75 4.28 -4.90 9.07
CA PHE A 75 5.47 -4.09 8.83
C PHE A 75 5.91 -3.31 10.08
N CYS A 76 4.98 -2.75 10.85
CA CYS A 76 5.27 -2.13 12.15
C CYS A 76 5.94 -3.12 13.11
N ASP A 77 5.45 -4.36 13.19
CA ASP A 77 6.05 -5.42 14.01
C ASP A 77 7.49 -5.77 13.57
N ALA A 78 7.79 -5.62 12.28
CA ALA A 78 9.10 -5.92 11.70
C ALA A 78 10.13 -4.79 11.87
N ILE A 79 9.73 -3.59 12.33
CA ILE A 79 10.61 -2.41 12.39
C ILE A 79 11.86 -2.68 13.24
N GLU A 80 11.71 -3.29 14.41
CA GLU A 80 12.84 -3.55 15.31
C GLU A 80 13.89 -4.46 14.67
N GLU A 81 13.45 -5.51 13.97
CA GLU A 81 14.34 -6.44 13.28
C GLU A 81 15.09 -5.74 12.14
N LEU A 82 14.38 -4.92 11.35
CA LEU A 82 14.96 -4.16 10.25
C LEU A 82 15.97 -3.12 10.75
N GLU A 83 15.66 -2.41 11.83
CA GLU A 83 16.58 -1.46 12.44
C GLU A 83 17.84 -2.15 12.99
N LYS A 84 17.68 -3.30 13.65
CA LYS A 84 18.81 -4.11 14.13
C LYS A 84 19.70 -4.54 12.96
N ALA A 85 19.11 -4.91 11.83
CA ALA A 85 19.83 -5.24 10.59
C ALA A 85 20.64 -4.02 10.08
N LEU A 86 20.00 -2.85 9.98
CA LEU A 86 20.66 -1.61 9.54
C LEU A 86 21.83 -1.22 10.45
N ARG A 87 21.66 -1.30 11.78
CA ARG A 87 22.70 -0.95 12.77
C ARG A 87 23.89 -1.92 12.74
N SER A 88 23.60 -3.22 12.69
CA SER A 88 24.65 -4.25 12.70
C SER A 88 25.38 -4.37 11.37
N GLY A 89 24.84 -3.79 10.29
CA GLY A 89 25.28 -4.08 8.94
C GLY A 89 25.04 -5.55 8.56
N LYS A 90 24.20 -6.27 9.32
CA LYS A 90 23.75 -7.61 8.95
C LYS A 90 22.86 -7.48 7.74
N ILE A 91 23.45 -7.90 6.66
CA ILE A 91 22.86 -7.96 5.35
C ILE A 91 22.10 -9.30 5.27
N ASP A 92 20.94 -9.29 4.59
CA ASP A 92 20.04 -10.43 4.37
C ASP A 92 18.99 -10.68 5.46
N VAL A 93 18.49 -9.61 6.09
CA VAL A 93 17.21 -9.67 6.80
C VAL A 93 16.06 -9.55 5.80
N ARG A 94 15.08 -10.45 5.94
CA ARG A 94 13.90 -10.53 5.08
C ARG A 94 12.65 -10.86 5.90
N CYS A 95 11.78 -9.88 6.06
CA CYS A 95 10.52 -10.00 6.78
C CYS A 95 9.38 -10.13 5.76
N HIS A 96 8.57 -11.21 5.84
CA HIS A 96 7.38 -11.37 5.02
C HIS A 96 6.22 -10.56 5.60
N LEU A 97 5.68 -9.64 4.82
CA LEU A 97 4.59 -8.75 5.25
C LEU A 97 3.20 -9.29 4.91
N GLY A 98 3.14 -10.27 4.01
CA GLY A 98 1.91 -10.86 3.46
C GLY A 98 1.77 -10.65 1.95
N GLY A 99 1.14 -11.61 1.27
CA GLY A 99 0.76 -11.51 -0.14
C GLY A 99 1.96 -11.32 -1.07
N ASN A 100 3.07 -12.02 -0.77
CA ASN A 100 4.36 -11.90 -1.45
C ASN A 100 5.01 -10.50 -1.33
N VAL A 101 4.61 -9.67 -0.36
CA VAL A 101 5.29 -8.42 -0.06
C VAL A 101 6.33 -8.66 1.04
N PHE A 102 7.54 -8.17 0.85
CA PHE A 102 8.62 -8.31 1.82
C PHE A 102 9.28 -6.96 2.12
N ALA A 103 9.69 -6.80 3.37
CA ALA A 103 10.65 -5.79 3.79
C ALA A 103 12.03 -6.44 3.94
N THR A 104 13.06 -5.86 3.33
CA THR A 104 14.41 -6.45 3.33
C THR A 104 15.50 -5.41 3.50
N VAL A 105 16.58 -5.79 4.20
CA VAL A 105 17.86 -5.06 4.23
C VAL A 105 18.87 -5.90 3.44
N SER A 106 19.28 -5.42 2.26
CA SER A 106 20.09 -6.17 1.29
C SER A 106 21.57 -5.75 1.30
N ASN A 107 22.43 -6.58 0.70
CA ASN A 107 23.88 -6.36 0.66
C ASN A 107 24.26 -5.08 -0.09
N GLY A 108 25.31 -4.41 0.38
CA GLY A 108 25.97 -3.31 -0.32
C GLY A 108 25.37 -1.91 -0.12
N TYR A 109 24.13 -1.80 0.39
CA TYR A 109 23.47 -0.51 0.61
C TYR A 109 22.69 -0.49 1.93
N ARG A 110 22.89 0.57 2.73
CA ARG A 110 22.10 0.80 3.96
C ARG A 110 20.74 1.39 3.59
N CYS A 111 19.81 0.52 3.18
CA CYS A 111 18.44 0.90 2.85
C CYS A 111 17.47 -0.22 3.23
N VAL A 112 16.20 0.15 3.41
CA VAL A 112 15.10 -0.81 3.58
C VAL A 112 14.32 -0.88 2.29
N ASN A 113 14.27 -2.06 1.68
CA ASN A 113 13.45 -2.31 0.51
C ASN A 113 12.09 -2.85 0.95
N ILE A 114 11.00 -2.25 0.48
CA ILE A 114 9.65 -2.76 0.68
C ILE A 114 9.09 -3.07 -0.71
N ARG A 115 8.88 -4.36 -1.02
CA ARG A 115 8.73 -4.79 -2.41
C ARG A 115 7.80 -5.99 -2.55
N GLN A 116 7.02 -5.98 -3.64
CA GLN A 116 6.27 -7.12 -4.12
C GLN A 116 7.20 -8.11 -4.83
N PHE A 117 7.09 -9.37 -4.46
CA PHE A 117 7.74 -10.49 -5.11
C PHE A 117 6.74 -11.27 -5.95
N PHE A 118 7.27 -12.05 -6.88
CA PHE A 118 6.51 -12.92 -7.76
C PHE A 118 7.21 -14.27 -7.83
N LYS A 119 6.45 -15.37 -7.79
CA LYS A 119 6.96 -16.72 -7.98
C LYS A 119 6.48 -17.23 -9.34
N PRO A 120 7.36 -17.32 -10.35
CA PRO A 120 7.07 -18.04 -11.58
C PRO A 120 6.91 -19.55 -11.29
N GLU A 121 6.15 -20.25 -12.14
CA GLU A 121 5.74 -21.65 -11.93
C GLU A 121 6.89 -22.63 -11.65
N SER A 122 8.09 -22.36 -12.18
CA SER A 122 9.26 -23.23 -12.05
C SER A 122 10.49 -22.51 -11.46
N GLN A 123 10.31 -21.38 -10.79
CA GLN A 123 11.41 -20.56 -10.31
C GLN A 123 11.22 -20.11 -8.87
N GLU A 124 12.34 -19.72 -8.28
CA GLU A 124 12.37 -19.11 -6.96
C GLU A 124 11.68 -17.74 -6.93
N LEU A 125 11.21 -17.40 -5.74
CA LEU A 125 10.52 -16.16 -5.46
C LEU A 125 11.43 -14.94 -5.74
N THR A 126 11.08 -14.16 -6.75
CA THR A 126 11.92 -13.07 -7.28
C THR A 126 11.31 -11.69 -7.04
N ALA A 127 12.18 -10.73 -6.76
CA ALA A 127 11.83 -9.34 -6.51
C ALA A 127 11.31 -8.67 -7.81
N THR A 128 10.14 -8.03 -7.76
CA THR A 128 9.60 -7.31 -8.92
C THR A 128 10.00 -5.83 -8.91
N ARG A 129 9.72 -5.10 -10.00
CA ARG A 129 9.89 -3.63 -10.02
C ARG A 129 8.92 -2.88 -9.11
N LYS A 130 7.84 -3.52 -8.64
CA LYS A 130 6.84 -2.91 -7.74
C LYS A 130 7.36 -2.90 -6.30
N GLY A 131 7.85 -1.76 -5.88
CA GLY A 131 8.36 -1.55 -4.53
C GLY A 131 9.18 -0.27 -4.45
N ILE A 132 9.73 0.00 -3.28
CA ILE A 132 10.54 1.18 -2.99
C ILE A 132 11.75 0.77 -2.14
N ALA A 133 12.87 1.45 -2.35
CA ALA A 133 14.05 1.36 -1.51
C ALA A 133 14.19 2.68 -0.74
N LEU A 134 13.93 2.63 0.56
CA LEU A 134 14.03 3.76 1.47
C LEU A 134 15.47 3.89 1.95
N ARG A 135 16.11 5.01 1.62
CA ARG A 135 17.42 5.40 2.16
C ARG A 135 17.33 5.61 3.67
N LEU A 136 18.47 5.62 4.37
CA LEU A 136 18.48 5.82 5.81
C LEU A 136 17.71 7.07 6.28
N CYS A 137 17.84 8.21 5.59
CA CYS A 137 17.09 9.41 5.94
C CYS A 137 15.58 9.21 5.79
N GLU A 138 15.14 8.66 4.66
CA GLU A 138 13.72 8.37 4.37
C GLU A 138 13.15 7.34 5.35
N TRP A 139 13.95 6.32 5.70
CA TRP A 139 13.61 5.32 6.70
C TRP A 139 13.45 5.93 8.09
N ASN A 140 14.40 6.76 8.53
CA ASN A 140 14.34 7.40 9.84
C ASN A 140 13.11 8.31 9.94
N THR A 141 12.82 9.09 8.90
CA THR A 141 11.59 9.90 8.84
C THR A 141 10.34 9.02 8.92
N LEU A 142 10.29 7.92 8.16
CA LEU A 142 9.16 6.99 8.25
C LEU A 142 8.95 6.47 9.68
N VAL A 143 10.02 6.01 10.34
CA VAL A 143 9.97 5.49 11.71
C VAL A 143 9.56 6.55 12.71
N GLU A 144 10.09 7.76 12.59
CA GLU A 144 9.73 8.91 13.43
C GLU A 144 8.23 9.22 13.39
N TYR A 145 7.62 9.16 12.19
CA TYR A 145 6.20 9.44 11.99
C TYR A 145 5.29 8.22 12.17
N LEU A 146 5.80 7.03 12.49
CA LEU A 146 4.97 5.83 12.70
C LEU A 146 3.80 6.07 13.69
N PRO A 147 4.01 6.70 14.87
CA PRO A 147 2.90 6.95 15.79
C PRO A 147 1.81 7.84 15.17
N SER A 148 2.20 8.87 14.43
CA SER A 148 1.26 9.78 13.78
C SER A 148 0.50 9.10 12.65
N ILE A 149 1.17 8.25 11.86
CA ILE A 149 0.53 7.44 10.79
C ILE A 149 -0.49 6.49 11.41
N ASN A 150 -0.12 5.79 12.49
CA ASN A 150 -1.03 4.87 13.18
C ASN A 150 -2.23 5.59 13.78
N PHE A 151 -2.01 6.77 14.38
CA PHE A 151 -3.08 7.60 14.93
C PHE A 151 -4.08 8.08 13.87
N ALA A 152 -3.64 8.30 12.62
CA ALA A 152 -4.51 8.72 11.53
C ALA A 152 -5.41 7.60 10.96
N ILE A 153 -5.17 6.33 11.34
CA ILE A 153 -5.97 5.18 10.90
C ILE A 153 -7.13 4.98 11.88
N PRO A 154 -8.39 5.18 11.47
CA PRO A 154 -9.54 4.94 12.33
C PRO A 154 -9.64 3.47 12.74
N ASN A 155 -9.96 3.22 14.02
CA ASN A 155 -10.14 1.88 14.59
C ASN A 155 -8.94 0.94 14.33
N ILE A 156 -7.71 1.47 14.35
CA ILE A 156 -6.49 0.68 14.11
C ILE A 156 -6.36 -0.53 15.06
N ASP A 157 -6.85 -0.37 16.28
CA ASP A 157 -6.92 -1.38 17.35
C ASP A 157 -7.82 -2.58 17.01
N THR A 158 -8.76 -2.40 16.09
CA THR A 158 -9.65 -3.49 15.62
C THR A 158 -9.02 -4.32 14.50
N ILE A 159 -7.87 -3.91 13.99
CA ILE A 159 -7.19 -4.55 12.86
C ILE A 159 -6.11 -5.47 13.40
N LEU A 160 -6.12 -6.72 12.96
CA LEU A 160 -5.10 -7.69 13.34
C LEU A 160 -4.12 -7.94 12.17
N PRO A 161 -2.80 -7.99 12.46
CA PRO A 161 -1.83 -8.62 11.57
C PRO A 161 -2.28 -10.01 11.16
N CYS A 162 -1.90 -10.44 9.96
CA CYS A 162 -2.35 -11.72 9.41
C CYS A 162 -2.08 -12.89 10.37
N HIS A 163 -0.88 -12.95 10.94
CA HIS A 163 -0.45 -14.05 11.82
C HIS A 163 -1.19 -14.09 13.17
N MET A 164 -1.97 -13.06 13.52
CA MET A 164 -2.80 -12.99 14.72
C MET A 164 -4.29 -13.26 14.44
N GLN A 165 -4.66 -13.51 13.18
CA GLN A 165 -6.04 -13.78 12.81
C GLN A 165 -6.49 -15.16 13.33
N PRO A 166 -7.78 -15.33 13.71
CA PRO A 166 -8.27 -16.59 14.29
C PRO A 166 -8.08 -17.83 13.41
N ASP A 167 -8.07 -17.66 12.09
CA ASP A 167 -7.83 -18.73 11.11
C ASP A 167 -6.40 -19.29 11.16
N HIS A 168 -5.45 -18.60 11.81
CA HIS A 168 -4.10 -19.10 12.06
C HIS A 168 -3.99 -19.95 13.33
N SER A 169 -5.10 -20.20 14.05
CA SER A 169 -5.12 -21.04 15.26
C SER A 169 -4.82 -22.52 14.99
N SER A 170 -4.78 -22.94 13.72
CA SER A 170 -4.38 -24.27 13.30
C SER A 170 -3.29 -24.20 12.22
N VAL A 171 -2.43 -25.22 12.18
CA VAL A 171 -1.39 -25.34 11.13
C VAL A 171 -2.03 -25.33 9.74
N GLN A 172 -3.15 -26.03 9.56
CA GLN A 172 -3.85 -26.08 8.28
C GLN A 172 -4.34 -24.69 7.84
N GLY A 173 -4.94 -23.92 8.76
CA GLY A 173 -5.43 -22.59 8.43
C GLY A 173 -4.29 -21.63 8.06
N ALA A 174 -3.17 -21.68 8.79
CA ALA A 174 -1.97 -20.92 8.44
C ALA A 174 -1.42 -21.30 7.04
N LEU A 175 -1.37 -22.59 6.71
CA LEU A 175 -0.92 -23.08 5.39
C LEU A 175 -1.83 -22.63 4.24
N MET A 176 -3.15 -22.54 4.48
CA MET A 176 -4.12 -22.11 3.48
C MET A 176 -4.25 -20.59 3.35
N CYS A 177 -3.63 -19.82 4.25
CA CYS A 177 -3.75 -18.37 4.23
C CYS A 177 -3.04 -17.77 3.02
N SER A 178 -3.78 -17.06 2.18
CA SER A 178 -3.24 -16.39 0.97
C SER A 178 -2.28 -15.23 1.26
N GLU A 179 -2.26 -14.70 2.48
CA GLU A 179 -1.28 -13.70 2.89
C GLU A 179 0.03 -14.38 3.30
N CYS A 180 -0.01 -15.47 4.08
CA CYS A 180 1.19 -16.19 4.53
C CYS A 180 1.80 -17.08 3.42
N ASN A 181 0.95 -17.77 2.65
CA ASN A 181 1.31 -18.73 1.62
C ASN A 181 0.66 -18.36 0.26
N PRO A 182 0.99 -17.18 -0.29
CA PRO A 182 0.36 -16.63 -1.50
C PRO A 182 0.58 -17.45 -2.78
N ASN A 183 1.56 -18.36 -2.79
CA ASN A 183 1.88 -19.20 -3.96
C ASN A 183 1.43 -20.66 -3.77
N GLY A 184 0.59 -20.92 -2.77
CA GLY A 184 0.25 -22.28 -2.35
C GLY A 184 1.38 -22.96 -1.57
N PHE A 185 1.03 -24.09 -0.98
CA PHE A 185 1.94 -25.07 -0.38
C PHE A 185 2.31 -26.12 -1.44
#